data_AF-A0A940LRA4-F1
#
_entry.id   AF-A0A940LRA4-F1
#
_cell.length_a   1.000
_cell.length_b   1.000
_cell.length_c   1.000
_cell.angle_alpha   90.00
_cell.angle_beta   90.00
_cell.angle_gamma   90.00
#
_symmetry.space_group_name_H-M   'P 1'
#
loop_
_entity.id
_entity.type
_entity.pdbx_description
1 polymer ?
#
loop_
_entity_poly.entity_id
_entity_poly.type
_entity_poly.pdbx_seq_one_letter_code
_entity_poly.pdbx_strand_id
1 'polypeptide(L)'
;MPDYEVVVEGDGRRVVMSGGLDKDYRKIATKDKASLRRWMENWCGDVEGAMPDTRMKAQERFSDVKGRTVLIIAFKSYQARLYGFIRRVAERDTFFVTAIDPDKKDDDADPKVLKRAKLEAFRILEVMNLR
;
A
#
# COMPACT_ATOMS: atom_id res chain seq x y z
N MET A 1 -13.99 6.88 11.56
CA MET A 1 -13.27 6.39 10.37
C MET A 1 -11.99 5.71 10.84
N PRO A 2 -11.37 4.77 10.10
CA PRO A 2 -10.02 4.32 10.45
C PRO A 2 -9.09 5.54 10.48
N ASP A 3 -8.17 5.62 11.43
CA ASP A 3 -7.12 6.64 11.38
C ASP A 3 -6.22 6.35 10.19
N TYR A 4 -6.21 7.26 9.22
CA TYR A 4 -5.30 7.23 8.08
C TYR A 4 -4.77 8.63 7.79
N GLU A 5 -3.51 8.68 7.35
CA GLU A 5 -2.86 9.91 6.91
C GLU A 5 -2.74 9.91 5.39
N VAL A 6 -3.06 11.03 4.74
CA VAL A 6 -2.81 11.20 3.30
C VAL A 6 -1.33 11.43 3.08
N VAL A 7 -0.68 10.56 2.30
CA VAL A 7 0.77 10.63 2.04
C VAL A 7 1.05 11.40 0.74
N VAL A 8 0.29 11.08 -0.30
CA VAL A 8 0.36 11.68 -1.64
C VAL A 8 -1.06 11.70 -2.21
N GLU A 9 -1.42 12.77 -2.91
CA GLU A 9 -2.71 12.91 -3.56
C GLU A 9 -2.55 13.57 -4.94
N GLY A 10 -3.33 13.10 -5.90
CA GLY A 10 -3.57 13.71 -7.21
C GLY A 10 -5.07 13.72 -7.51
N ASP A 11 -5.44 14.13 -8.72
CA ASP A 11 -6.84 14.42 -9.06
C ASP A 11 -7.75 13.16 -9.00
N GLY A 12 -7.25 12.03 -9.51
CA GLY A 12 -8.00 10.76 -9.56
C GLY A 12 -7.56 9.69 -8.58
N ARG A 13 -6.40 9.87 -7.93
CA ARG A 13 -5.73 8.83 -7.13
C ARG A 13 -5.10 9.42 -5.88
N ARG A 14 -5.04 8.62 -4.82
CA ARG A 14 -4.33 9.00 -3.58
C ARG A 14 -3.75 7.80 -2.86
N VAL A 15 -2.67 8.04 -2.13
CA VAL A 15 -2.08 7.07 -1.20
C VAL A 15 -2.34 7.52 0.22
N VAL A 16 -2.91 6.63 1.02
CA VAL A 16 -3.12 6.85 2.46
C VAL A 16 -2.38 5.78 3.26
N MET A 17 -1.90 6.14 4.43
CA MET A 17 -1.21 5.23 5.34
C MET A 17 -2.08 4.95 6.56
N SER A 18 -2.33 3.67 6.85
CA SER A 18 -3.01 3.26 8.08
C SER A 18 -2.24 3.74 9.31
N GLY A 19 -2.98 4.19 10.33
CA GLY A 19 -2.41 4.52 11.63
C GLY A 19 -1.63 3.37 12.25
N GLY A 20 -0.59 3.71 13.03
CA GLY A 20 0.27 2.73 13.70
C GLY A 20 1.47 2.23 12.88
N LEU A 21 1.60 2.65 11.62
CA LEU A 21 2.75 2.32 10.77
C LEU A 21 3.98 3.22 11.00
N ASP A 22 3.87 4.26 11.82
CA ASP A 22 4.92 5.26 12.07
C ASP A 22 6.26 4.63 12.48
N LYS A 23 6.20 3.62 13.37
CA LYS A 23 7.39 2.95 13.87
C LYS A 23 8.14 2.22 12.76
N ASP A 24 7.43 1.60 11.83
CA ASP A 24 8.05 0.89 10.71
C ASP A 24 8.45 1.84 9.60
N TYR A 25 7.66 2.89 9.33
CA TYR A 25 8.03 3.94 8.38
C TYR A 25 9.31 4.65 8.80
N ARG A 26 9.50 4.95 10.10
CA ARG A 26 10.73 5.58 10.61
C ARG A 26 11.99 4.77 10.32
N LYS A 27 11.90 3.44 10.30
CA LYS A 27 13.03 2.52 10.03
C LYS A 27 13.48 2.53 8.57
N ILE A 28 12.63 2.99 7.63
CA ILE A 28 13.00 3.07 6.22
C ILE A 28 14.12 4.10 6.03
N ALA A 29 15.16 3.73 5.29
CA ALA A 29 16.24 4.63 4.92
C ALA A 29 15.72 5.85 4.13
N THR A 30 16.33 7.03 4.33
CA THR A 30 15.88 8.29 3.69
C THR A 30 15.81 8.19 2.17
N LYS A 31 16.80 7.52 1.54
CA LYS A 31 16.82 7.28 0.08
C LYS A 31 15.61 6.46 -0.39
N ASP A 32 15.20 5.47 0.39
CA ASP A 32 14.09 4.58 0.06
C ASP A 32 12.75 5.28 0.31
N LYS A 33 12.64 6.11 1.36
CA LYS A 33 11.48 7.00 1.54
C LYS A 33 11.27 7.93 0.35
N ALA A 34 12.34 8.59 -0.10
CA ALA A 34 12.29 9.48 -1.26
C ALA A 34 11.91 8.72 -2.54
N SER A 35 12.49 7.53 -2.76
CA SER A 35 12.14 6.68 -3.90
C SER A 35 10.67 6.23 -3.86
N LEU A 36 10.19 5.74 -2.71
CA LEU A 36 8.79 5.35 -2.52
C LEU A 36 7.87 6.53 -2.78
N ARG A 37 8.19 7.71 -2.24
CA ARG A 37 7.39 8.92 -2.44
C ARG A 37 7.27 9.29 -3.91
N ARG A 38 8.38 9.31 -4.64
CA ARG A 38 8.40 9.58 -6.08
C ARG A 38 7.51 8.60 -6.85
N TRP A 39 7.55 7.31 -6.52
CA TRP A 39 6.69 6.33 -7.19
C TRP A 39 5.22 6.55 -6.83
N MET A 40 4.89 6.86 -5.58
CA MET A 40 3.52 7.20 -5.18
C MET A 40 3.00 8.44 -5.91
N GLU A 41 3.85 9.47 -6.10
CA GLU A 41 3.55 10.68 -6.88
C GLU A 41 3.29 10.34 -8.35
N ASN A 42 4.15 9.54 -8.98
CA ASN A 42 3.93 9.06 -10.36
C ASN A 42 2.61 8.29 -10.51
N TRP A 43 2.30 7.41 -9.54
CA TRP A 43 1.05 6.65 -9.55
C TRP A 43 -0.17 7.57 -9.42
N CYS A 44 -0.12 8.54 -8.50
CA CYS A 44 -1.21 9.48 -8.26
C CYS A 44 -1.43 10.45 -9.42
N GLY A 45 -0.36 10.85 -10.10
CA GLY A 45 -0.41 11.71 -11.29
C GLY A 45 -0.84 11.00 -12.57
N ASP A 46 -1.09 9.69 -12.52
CA ASP A 46 -1.44 8.84 -13.66
C ASP A 46 -0.52 9.04 -14.88
N VAL A 47 0.78 9.21 -14.62
CA VAL A 47 1.75 9.46 -15.69
C VAL A 47 1.96 8.16 -16.45
N GLU A 48 1.50 8.12 -17.71
CA GLU A 48 1.60 6.96 -18.58
C GLU A 48 3.05 6.44 -18.68
N GLY A 49 3.23 5.12 -18.51
CA GLY A 49 4.54 4.48 -18.56
C GLY A 49 5.50 4.82 -17.40
N ALA A 50 5.11 5.69 -16.46
CA ALA A 50 5.99 6.12 -15.36
C ALA A 50 6.03 5.17 -14.16
N MET A 51 5.22 4.11 -14.18
CA MET A 51 5.18 3.07 -13.16
C MET A 51 5.65 1.73 -13.73
N PRO A 52 6.93 1.38 -13.55
CA PRO A 52 7.39 0.04 -13.90
C PRO A 52 6.69 -1.01 -13.03
N ASP A 53 6.35 -2.17 -13.60
CA ASP A 53 5.78 -3.32 -12.87
C ASP A 53 6.64 -3.76 -11.67
N THR A 54 7.95 -3.50 -11.74
CA THR A 54 8.91 -3.77 -10.66
C THR A 54 8.77 -2.82 -9.47
N ARG A 55 8.12 -1.65 -9.65
CA ARG A 55 7.90 -0.63 -8.61
C ARG A 55 6.53 -0.74 -7.97
N MET A 56 5.54 -1.30 -8.67
CA MET A 56 4.23 -1.61 -8.13
C MET A 56 3.83 -3.03 -8.52
N LYS A 57 4.05 -3.99 -7.62
CA LYS A 57 3.90 -5.41 -7.93
C LYS A 57 2.73 -6.03 -7.16
N ALA A 58 1.81 -6.69 -7.87
CA ALA A 58 0.81 -7.55 -7.26
C ALA A 58 1.48 -8.72 -6.53
N GLN A 59 1.02 -9.01 -5.31
CA GLN A 59 1.60 -10.05 -4.45
C GLN A 59 0.68 -11.27 -4.39
N GLU A 60 -0.41 -11.16 -3.63
CA GLU A 60 -1.30 -12.28 -3.36
C GLU A 60 -2.74 -11.79 -3.21
N ARG A 61 -3.69 -12.61 -3.66
CA ARG A 61 -5.12 -12.38 -3.48
C ARG A 61 -5.62 -13.21 -2.32
N PHE A 62 -6.35 -12.57 -1.41
CA PHE A 62 -6.97 -13.22 -0.27
C PHE A 62 -8.48 -13.04 -0.31
N SER A 63 -9.20 -14.04 0.21
CA SER A 63 -10.63 -13.98 0.47
C SER A 63 -10.89 -14.14 1.96
N ASP A 64 -11.96 -13.51 2.46
CA ASP A 64 -12.49 -13.75 3.80
C ASP A 64 -13.73 -14.65 3.77
N VAL A 65 -14.23 -15.01 4.97
CA VAL A 65 -15.42 -15.86 5.12
C VAL A 65 -16.71 -15.20 4.63
N LYS A 66 -16.72 -13.87 4.45
CA LYS A 66 -17.85 -13.10 3.91
C LYS A 66 -17.79 -12.99 2.38
N GLY A 67 -16.83 -13.64 1.72
CA GLY A 67 -16.64 -13.62 0.28
C GLY A 67 -15.99 -12.35 -0.27
N ARG A 68 -15.52 -11.44 0.61
CA ARG A 68 -14.77 -10.25 0.18
C ARG A 68 -13.38 -10.67 -0.26
N THR A 69 -12.87 -10.02 -1.31
CA THR A 69 -11.54 -10.32 -1.84
C THR A 69 -10.64 -9.10 -1.81
N VAL A 70 -9.37 -9.28 -1.44
CA VAL A 70 -8.36 -8.23 -1.47
C VAL A 70 -7.13 -8.73 -2.23
N LEU A 71 -6.67 -7.94 -3.20
CA LEU A 71 -5.38 -8.13 -3.83
C LEU A 71 -4.37 -7.24 -3.11
N ILE A 72 -3.37 -7.84 -2.48
CA ILE A 72 -2.27 -7.11 -1.87
C ILE A 72 -1.26 -6.75 -2.95
N ILE A 73 -0.87 -5.48 -2.98
CA ILE A 73 0.08 -4.89 -3.91
C ILE A 73 1.20 -4.26 -3.08
N ALA A 74 2.42 -4.26 -3.62
CA ALA A 74 3.58 -3.64 -2.98
C ALA A 74 4.15 -2.51 -3.83
N PHE A 75 4.30 -1.32 -3.24
CA PHE A 75 5.24 -0.32 -3.73
C PHE A 75 6.66 -0.70 -3.31
N LYS A 76 7.59 -0.77 -4.27
CA LYS A 76 8.97 -1.23 -4.06
C LYS A 76 9.99 -0.11 -4.27
N SER A 77 10.80 0.14 -3.26
CA SER A 77 12.10 0.80 -3.40
C SER A 77 13.22 -0.22 -3.47
N TYR A 78 14.47 0.18 -3.22
CA TYR A 78 15.60 -0.74 -3.28
C TYR A 78 15.57 -1.71 -2.10
N GLN A 79 15.41 -1.19 -0.87
CA GLN A 79 15.40 -1.99 0.35
C GLN A 79 14.09 -1.95 1.12
N ALA A 80 13.12 -1.12 0.74
CA ALA A 80 11.85 -1.04 1.47
C ALA A 80 10.62 -1.29 0.59
N ARG A 81 9.56 -1.82 1.21
CA ARG A 81 8.28 -2.09 0.57
C ARG A 81 7.11 -1.56 1.40
N LEU A 82 6.17 -0.93 0.72
CA LEU A 82 4.87 -0.54 1.30
C LEU A 82 3.81 -1.47 0.72
N TYR A 83 3.17 -2.26 1.57
CA TYR A 83 2.12 -3.20 1.18
C TYR A 83 0.76 -2.59 1.44
N GLY A 84 -0.17 -2.87 0.54
CA GLY A 84 -1.49 -2.30 0.60
C GLY A 84 -2.45 -2.87 -0.41
N PHE A 85 -3.58 -2.21 -0.57
CA PHE A 85 -4.60 -2.57 -1.55
C PHE A 85 -5.27 -1.31 -2.11
N ILE A 86 -5.88 -1.46 -3.28
CA ILE A 86 -6.60 -0.36 -3.93
C ILE A 86 -8.11 -0.54 -3.72
N ARG A 87 -8.77 0.55 -3.35
CA ARG A 87 -10.23 0.70 -3.41
C ARG A 87 -10.63 2.10 -3.81
N ARG A 88 -11.74 2.21 -4.53
CA ARG A 88 -12.34 3.50 -4.87
C ARG A 88 -13.08 4.06 -3.67
N VAL A 89 -12.71 5.27 -3.23
CA VAL A 89 -13.34 6.00 -2.12
C VAL A 89 -13.50 7.45 -2.54
N ALA A 90 -14.72 7.98 -2.43
CA ALA A 90 -15.07 9.34 -2.87
C ALA A 90 -14.56 9.63 -4.30
N GLU A 91 -14.88 8.72 -5.23
CA GLU A 91 -14.52 8.80 -6.65
C GLU A 91 -13.02 8.74 -6.99
N ARG A 92 -12.16 8.55 -5.99
CA ARG A 92 -10.71 8.41 -6.17
C ARG A 92 -10.25 6.99 -5.93
N ASP A 93 -9.35 6.50 -6.76
CA ASP A 93 -8.64 5.25 -6.48
C ASP A 93 -7.67 5.49 -5.33
N THR A 94 -7.94 4.85 -4.20
CA THR A 94 -7.16 5.01 -2.98
C THR A 94 -6.33 3.77 -2.74
N PHE A 95 -5.01 3.94 -2.72
CA PHE A 95 -4.09 2.92 -2.22
C PHE A 95 -3.97 3.06 -0.70
N PHE A 96 -4.40 2.04 0.02
CA PHE A 96 -4.27 1.96 1.48
C PHE A 96 -2.99 1.20 1.83
N VAL A 97 -1.98 1.89 2.35
CA VAL A 97 -0.79 1.24 2.93
C VAL A 97 -1.18 0.64 4.27
N THR A 98 -1.10 -0.69 4.37
CA THR A 98 -1.52 -1.47 5.54
C THR A 98 -0.39 -2.21 6.23
N ALA A 99 0.77 -2.35 5.59
CA ALA A 99 1.98 -2.86 6.22
C ALA A 99 3.25 -2.31 5.55
N ILE A 100 4.35 -2.30 6.30
CA ILE A 100 5.65 -1.82 5.84
C ILE A 100 6.70 -2.90 6.12
N ASP A 101 7.56 -3.14 5.14
CA ASP A 101 8.81 -3.89 5.30
C ASP A 101 9.99 -2.95 5.03
N PRO A 102 10.69 -2.48 6.08
CA PRO A 102 11.69 -1.43 5.93
C PRO A 102 13.07 -1.90 5.46
N ASP A 103 13.37 -3.20 5.56
CA ASP A 103 14.69 -3.77 5.23
C ASP A 103 14.52 -5.14 4.54
N LYS A 104 13.90 -5.10 3.36
CA LYS A 104 13.70 -6.27 2.53
C LYS A 104 15.03 -6.69 1.89
N LYS A 105 15.45 -7.91 2.21
CA LYS A 105 16.67 -8.54 1.67
C LYS A 105 16.42 -9.44 0.47
N ASP A 106 15.30 -10.16 0.48
CA ASP A 106 14.91 -11.10 -0.58
C ASP A 106 13.79 -10.55 -1.46
N ASP A 107 13.75 -11.00 -2.71
CA ASP A 107 12.80 -10.45 -3.66
C ASP A 107 11.36 -10.94 -3.44
N ASP A 108 11.19 -12.09 -2.78
CA ASP A 108 9.89 -12.65 -2.40
C ASP A 108 9.30 -11.96 -1.16
N ALA A 109 8.00 -11.69 -1.15
CA ALA A 109 7.36 -11.06 0.00
C ALA A 109 7.39 -11.94 1.25
N ASP A 110 7.64 -11.34 2.42
CA ASP A 110 7.56 -12.06 3.70
C ASP A 110 6.09 -12.44 3.98
N PRO A 111 5.75 -13.74 4.12
CA PRO A 111 4.39 -14.19 4.42
C PRO A 111 3.80 -13.55 5.68
N LYS A 112 4.62 -13.20 6.68
CA LYS A 112 4.18 -12.52 7.90
C LYS A 112 3.77 -11.07 7.62
N VAL A 113 4.44 -10.39 6.70
CA VAL A 113 4.06 -9.02 6.28
C VAL A 113 2.76 -9.07 5.47
N LEU A 114 2.63 -10.03 4.53
CA LEU A 114 1.40 -10.22 3.75
C LEU A 114 0.20 -10.55 4.64
N LYS A 115 0.37 -11.42 5.63
CA LYS A 115 -0.68 -11.73 6.61
C LYS A 115 -1.13 -10.49 7.38
N ARG A 116 -0.19 -9.64 7.82
CA ARG A 116 -0.50 -8.36 8.49
C ARG A 116 -1.26 -7.41 7.54
N ALA A 117 -0.76 -7.24 6.32
CA ALA A 117 -1.38 -6.40 5.31
C ALA A 117 -2.83 -6.84 4.99
N LYS A 118 -3.06 -8.16 4.86
CA LYS A 118 -4.38 -8.77 4.66
C LYS A 118 -5.34 -8.46 5.82
N LEU A 119 -4.92 -8.71 7.06
CA LEU A 119 -5.77 -8.53 8.23
C LEU A 119 -6.24 -7.08 8.36
N GLU A 120 -5.30 -6.15 8.19
CA GLU A 120 -5.59 -4.72 8.22
C GLU A 120 -6.47 -4.28 7.05
N ALA A 121 -6.25 -4.83 5.84
CA ALA A 121 -7.13 -4.54 4.70
C ALA A 121 -8.58 -4.95 4.96
N PHE A 122 -8.82 -6.17 5.47
CA PHE A 122 -10.19 -6.59 5.80
C PHE A 122 -10.81 -5.78 6.93
N ARG A 123 -10.02 -5.34 7.91
CA ARG A 123 -10.49 -4.42 8.95
C ARG A 123 -10.97 -3.10 8.34
N ILE A 124 -10.21 -2.52 7.40
CA ILE A 124 -10.58 -1.29 6.70
C ILE A 124 -11.85 -1.49 5.88
N LEU A 125 -11.95 -2.59 5.11
CA LEU A 125 -13.15 -2.89 4.33
C LEU A 125 -14.39 -2.99 5.23
N GLU A 126 -14.27 -3.60 6.42
CA GLU A 126 -15.36 -3.67 7.40
C GLU A 126 -15.75 -2.29 7.93
N VAL A 127 -14.78 -1.52 8.45
CA VAL A 127 -15.05 -0.23 9.11
C VAL A 127 -15.58 0.82 8.13
N MET A 128 -15.14 0.76 6.87
CA MET A 128 -15.57 1.69 5.83
C MET A 128 -16.76 1.16 5.01
N ASN A 129 -17.28 -0.03 5.34
CA ASN A 129 -18.35 -0.71 4.61
C ASN A 129 -18.07 -0.80 3.09
N LEU A 130 -16.81 -1.10 2.74
CA LEU A 130 -16.35 -1.27 1.37
C LEU A 130 -16.47 -2.74 0.95
N ARG A 131 -16.81 -2.97 -0.33
CA ARG A 131 -16.85 -4.31 -0.94
C ARG A 131 -15.49 -4.71 -1.53
#